data_AF-D9UN82-F1
#
_entry.id   AF-D9UN82-F1
#
_cell.length_a   1.000
_cell.length_b   1.000
_cell.length_c   1.000
_cell.angle_alpha   90.00
_cell.angle_beta   90.00
_cell.angle_gamma   90.00
#
_symmetry.space_group_name_H-M   'P 1'
#
loop_
_entity.id
_entity.type
_entity.pdbx_description
1 polymer ?
#
loop_
_entity_poly.entity_id
_entity_poly.type
_entity_poly.pdbx_seq_one_letter_code
_entity_poly.pdbx_strand_id
1 'polypeptide(L)' 'MTTATTVDVVLPCLDEAEALPWVLGRIPPGWRAIVVDNGSRDGSARIAEDLGALVVREPVRGFGAACHAGLR' A
#
# COMPACT_ATOMS: atom_id res chain seq x y z
N MET A 1 1.34 17.26 18.05
CA MET A 1 2.11 16.04 18.32
C MET A 1 1.73 15.01 17.28
N THR A 2 2.58 14.79 16.28
CA THR A 2 2.48 13.62 15.40
C THR A 2 2.89 12.41 16.24
N THR A 3 1.95 11.54 16.57
CA THR A 3 2.28 10.24 17.14
C THR A 3 3.20 9.54 16.15
N ALA A 4 4.43 9.21 16.58
CA ALA A 4 5.30 8.37 15.79
C ALA A 4 4.52 7.10 15.42
N THR A 5 4.44 6.81 14.12
CA THR A 5 3.74 5.62 13.65
C THR A 5 4.40 4.40 14.28
N THR A 6 3.65 3.61 15.04
CA THR A 6 4.20 2.46 15.76
C THR A 6 4.16 1.18 14.93
N VAL A 7 3.37 1.15 13.85
CA VAL A 7 3.15 -0.02 13.01
C VAL A 7 3.02 0.39 11.54
N ASP A 8 3.77 -0.30 10.69
CA ASP A 8 3.61 -0.26 9.23
C ASP A 8 2.81 -1.48 8.76
N VAL A 9 1.87 -1.27 7.84
CA VAL A 9 1.11 -2.33 7.17
C VAL A 9 1.49 -2.35 5.70
N VAL A 10 2.22 -3.38 5.29
CA VAL A 10 2.59 -3.59 3.89
C VAL A 10 1.47 -4.32 3.16
N LEU A 11 1.00 -3.73 2.07
CA LEU A 11 -0.09 -4.21 1.22
C LEU A 11 0.46 -4.42 -0.20
N PRO A 12 0.89 -5.64 -0.56
CA PRO A 12 1.19 -5.99 -1.95
C PRO A 12 -0.05 -5.78 -2.81
N CYS A 13 0.10 -5.08 -3.92
CA CYS A 13 -1.02 -4.64 -4.75
C CYS A 13 -0.74 -4.92 -6.22
N LEU A 14 -1.67 -5.62 -6.89
CA LEU A 14 -1.66 -5.84 -8.33
C LEU A 14 -3.12 -5.85 -8.81
N ASP A 15 -3.55 -4.73 -9.40
CA ASP A 15 -4.92 -4.57 -9.92
C ASP A 15 -6.02 -4.74 -8.85
N GLU A 16 -5.90 -4.02 -7.74
CA GLU A 16 -6.78 -4.09 -6.56
C GLU A 16 -7.60 -2.79 -6.34
N ALA A 17 -7.93 -2.05 -7.40
CA ALA A 17 -8.60 -0.75 -7.32
C ALA A 17 -9.90 -0.78 -6.52
N GLU A 18 -10.66 -1.88 -6.62
CA GLU A 18 -11.94 -2.06 -5.91
C GLU A 18 -11.75 -2.41 -4.43
N ALA A 19 -10.67 -3.10 -4.08
CA ALA A 19 -10.40 -3.57 -2.72
C ALA A 19 -9.74 -2.48 -1.84
N LEU A 20 -8.89 -1.65 -2.44
CA LEU A 20 -8.10 -0.64 -1.72
C LEU A 20 -8.94 0.30 -0.82
N PRO A 21 -10.08 0.88 -1.27
CA PRO A 21 -10.89 1.73 -0.40
C PRO A 21 -11.41 1.00 0.85
N TRP A 22 -11.78 -0.27 0.70
CA TRP A 22 -12.31 -1.07 1.80
C TRP A 22 -11.21 -1.42 2.82
N VAL A 23 -10.02 -1.79 2.34
CA VAL A 23 -8.89 -2.17 3.21
C VAL A 23 -8.29 -0.94 3.90
N LEU A 24 -7.96 0.11 3.13
CA LEU A 24 -7.30 1.30 3.67
C LEU A 24 -8.20 2.06 4.65
N GLY A 25 -9.51 2.10 4.41
CA GLY A 25 -10.48 2.70 5.33
C GLY A 25 -10.61 2.00 6.68
N ARG A 26 -9.97 0.82 6.87
CA ARG A 26 -9.98 0.04 8.11
C ARG A 26 -8.64 0.01 8.83
N ILE A 27 -7.62 0.67 8.29
CA ILE A 27 -6.33 0.80 8.96
C ILE A 27 -6.52 1.64 10.24
N PRO A 28 -6.09 1.14 11.42
CA PRO A 28 -6.25 1.88 12.68
C PRO A 28 -5.54 3.23 12.65
N PRO A 29 -6.07 4.27 13.33
CA PRO A 29 -5.35 5.53 13.51
C PRO A 29 -3.96 5.31 14.10
N GLY A 30 -2.97 6.03 13.57
CA GLY A 30 -1.57 5.93 14.01
C GLY A 30 -0.76 4.80 13.36
N TRP A 31 -1.38 4.00 12.49
CA TRP A 31 -0.67 3.03 11.64
C TRP A 31 -0.45 3.63 10.25
N ARG A 32 0.63 3.23 9.58
CA ARG A 32 0.95 3.69 8.22
C ARG A 32 0.73 2.56 7.23
N ALA A 33 -0.10 2.79 6.23
CA ALA A 33 -0.28 1.88 5.12
C ALA A 33 0.82 2.11 4.08
N ILE A 34 1.52 1.04 3.70
CA ILE A 34 2.49 1.01 2.61
C ILE A 34 1.90 0.11 1.52
N VAL A 35 1.37 0.70 0.46
CA VAL A 35 0.86 -0.04 -0.70
C VAL A 35 2.00 -0.23 -1.68
N VAL A 36 2.31 -1.49 -2.01
CA VAL A 36 3.36 -1.81 -2.97
C VAL A 36 2.72 -2.17 -4.30
N ASP A 37 2.67 -1.19 -5.22
CA ASP A 37 2.19 -1.38 -6.58
C ASP A 37 3.17 -2.26 -7.36
N ASN A 38 2.74 -3.48 -7.68
CA ASN A 38 3.52 -4.48 -8.37
C ASN A 38 3.16 -4.58 -9.86
N GLY A 39 2.84 -3.43 -10.45
CA GLY A 39 2.56 -3.27 -11.87
C GLY A 39 1.08 -3.26 -12.21
N SER A 40 0.25 -2.63 -11.38
CA SER A 40 -1.18 -2.44 -11.63
C SER A 40 -1.43 -1.55 -12.85
N ARG A 41 -2.58 -1.75 -13.48
CA ARG A 41 -3.06 -1.15 -14.73
C ARG A 41 -4.44 -0.52 -14.58
N ASP A 42 -5.13 -0.82 -13.49
CA ASP A 42 -6.49 -0.38 -13.17
C ASP A 42 -6.56 0.97 -12.40
N GLY A 43 -5.41 1.57 -12.10
CA GLY A 43 -5.33 2.81 -11.32
C GLY A 43 -5.15 2.61 -9.81
N SER A 44 -4.93 1.39 -9.34
CA SER A 44 -4.70 1.05 -7.92
C SER A 44 -3.72 1.99 -7.20
N ALA A 45 -2.55 2.25 -7.81
CA ALA A 45 -1.54 3.12 -7.22
C ALA A 45 -2.08 4.53 -6.92
N ARG A 46 -2.81 5.11 -7.86
CA ARG A 46 -3.42 6.44 -7.68
C ARG A 46 -4.49 6.43 -6.60
N ILE A 47 -5.34 5.40 -6.57
CA ILE A 47 -6.37 5.26 -5.54
C ILE A 47 -5.73 5.15 -4.16
N ALA A 48 -4.65 4.39 -4.01
CA ALA A 48 -3.92 4.27 -2.75
C ALA A 48 -3.30 5.62 -2.31
N GLU A 49 -2.67 6.36 -3.23
CA GLU A 49 -2.14 7.72 -2.98
C GLU A 49 -3.26 8.67 -2.52
N ASP A 50 -4.39 8.70 -3.23
CA ASP A 50 -5.55 9.56 -2.94
C ASP A 50 -6.18 9.23 -1.57
N LEU A 51 -6.05 7.98 -1.10
CA LEU A 51 -6.49 7.52 0.22
C LEU A 51 -5.43 7.71 1.32
N GLY A 52 -4.27 8.30 1.00
CA GLY A 52 -3.23 8.66 1.95
C GLY A 52 -2.25 7.53 2.30
N ALA A 53 -2.21 6.44 1.52
CA ALA A 53 -1.18 5.43 1.67
C ALA A 53 0.16 5.90 1.12
N LEU A 54 1.26 5.39 1.69
CA LEU A 54 2.57 5.49 1.06
C LEU A 54 2.63 4.46 -0.08
N VAL A 55 2.82 4.91 -1.31
CA VAL A 55 2.93 4.00 -2.46
C VAL A 55 4.39 3.76 -2.82
N VAL A 56 4.76 2.48 -2.85
CA VAL A 56 6.05 1.98 -3.35
C VAL A 56 5.80 1.26 -4.66
N ARG A 57 6.62 1.51 -5.69
CA ARG A 57 6.53 0.79 -6.97
C ARG A 57 7.60 -0.29 -7.03
N GLU A 58 7.19 -1.54 -7.25
CA GLU A 58 8.10 -2.67 -7.40
C GLU A 58 8.04 -3.19 -8.85
N PRO A 59 9.08 -2.94 -9.67
CA PRO A 59 9.10 -3.36 -11.08
C PRO A 59 9.19 -4.88 -11.28
N VAL A 60 9.72 -5.63 -10.30
CA VAL A 60 9.80 -7.10 -10.36
C VAL A 60 8.48 -7.69 -9.89
N ARG A 61 7.70 -8.23 -10.83
CA ARG A 61 6.44 -8.91 -10.50
C ARG A 61 6.65 -10.10 -9.58
N GLY A 62 5.73 -10.25 -8.63
CA GLY A 62 5.66 -11.35 -7.68
C GLY A 62 5.33 -10.86 -6.28
N PHE A 63 4.40 -11.55 -5.62
CA PHE A 63 3.96 -11.22 -4.26
C PHE A 63 5.14 -11.06 -3.28
N GLY A 64 6.12 -11.98 -3.33
CA GLY A 64 7.30 -11.92 -2.47
C GLY A 64 8.20 -10.69 -2.74
N ALA A 65 8.35 -10.28 -4.00
CA ALA A 65 9.10 -9.07 -4.34
C ALA A 65 8.40 -7.82 -3.80
N ALA A 66 7.06 -7.74 -3.95
CA ALA A 66 6.26 -6.66 -3.42
C ALA A 66 6.31 -6.58 -1.88
N CYS A 67 6.13 -7.71 -1.18
CA CYS A 67 6.30 -7.79 0.27
C CYS A 67 7.67 -7.28 0.71
N HIS A 68 8.74 -7.75 0.04
CA HIS A 68 10.10 -7.39 0.41
C HIS A 68 10.41 -5.90 0.14
N ALA A 69 9.90 -5.35 -0.96
CA ALA A 69 10.05 -3.93 -1.28
C ALA A 69 9.39 -3.01 -0.24
N GLY A 70 8.24 -3.42 0.33
CA GLY A 70 7.57 -2.66 1.38
C GLY A 70 8.23 -2.72 2.76
N LEU A 71 9.22 -3.59 2.96
CA LEU A 71 10.00 -3.70 4.21
C LEU A 71 11.30 -2.88 4.20
N ARG A 72 11.67 -2.33 3.04
CA ARG A 72 12.90 -1.52 2.85
C ARG A 72 12.62 -0.05 3.11
#